data_AF-A0A5S9M4J5-F1
#
_entry.id   AF-A0A5S9M4J5-F1
#
_cell.length_a   1.000
_cell.length_b   1.000
_cell.length_c   1.000
_cell.angle_alpha   90.00
_cell.angle_beta   90.00
_cell.angle_gamma   90.00
#
_symmetry.space_group_name_H-M   'P 1'
#
loop_
_entity.id
_entity.type
_entity.pdbx_description
1 polymer ?
#
loop_
_entity_poly.entity_id
_entity_poly.type
_entity_poly.pdbx_seq_one_letter_code
_entity_poly.pdbx_strand_id
1 'polypeptide(L)'
;MDATSANVDVPDFLSSLTGDIKGLKIAVPKEYLGEGVGEEAKESVLQALKVLEGLGASWEEVSLPHSKYALATYYLLSSSEASANLARFDGIRYGYRTDNADNLIDL
;
A
#
# COMPACT_ATOMS: atom_id res chain seq x y z
N MET A 1 -5.24 -22.08 10.15
CA MET A 1 -4.65 -21.19 9.12
C MET A 1 -5.42 -19.89 9.17
N ASP A 2 -4.72 -18.76 9.24
CA ASP A 2 -5.32 -17.44 9.03
C ASP A 2 -5.80 -17.37 7.57
N ALA A 3 -7.03 -16.89 7.34
CA ALA A 3 -7.61 -16.73 6.00
C ALA A 3 -6.81 -15.76 5.12
N THR A 4 -5.93 -14.95 5.72
CA THR A 4 -5.05 -13.99 5.03
C THR A 4 -3.63 -14.52 4.78
N SER A 5 -3.33 -15.75 5.16
CA SER A 5 -2.00 -16.36 4.95
C SER A 5 -1.99 -17.34 3.77
N ALA A 6 -1.02 -17.18 2.88
CA ALA A 6 -0.75 -18.13 1.80
C ALA A 6 0.18 -19.26 2.30
N ASN A 7 -0.18 -20.51 2.01
CA ASN A 7 0.67 -21.67 2.31
C ASN A 7 1.63 -21.92 1.13
N VAL A 8 2.63 -21.06 1.01
CA VAL A 8 3.67 -21.12 -0.03
C VAL A 8 5.04 -20.98 0.62
N ASP A 9 6.04 -21.65 0.05
CA ASP A 9 7.42 -21.50 0.49
C ASP A 9 7.88 -20.06 0.30
N VAL A 10 8.60 -19.53 1.30
CA VAL A 10 9.17 -18.19 1.23
C VAL A 10 10.35 -18.23 0.24
N PRO A 11 10.31 -17.46 -0.86
CA PRO A 11 11.41 -17.43 -1.81
C PRO A 11 12.64 -16.72 -1.20
N ASP A 12 13.83 -17.04 -1.71
CA ASP A 12 15.04 -16.29 -1.38
C ASP A 12 15.01 -14.92 -2.09
N PHE A 13 14.67 -13.88 -1.35
CA PHE A 13 14.63 -12.52 -1.88
C PHE A 13 16.02 -11.93 -2.16
N LEU A 14 17.08 -12.47 -1.55
CA LEU A 14 18.44 -11.94 -1.68
C LEU A 14 19.08 -12.35 -3.00
N SER A 15 18.71 -13.51 -3.55
CA SER A 15 19.29 -14.02 -4.80
C SER A 15 19.12 -13.06 -5.99
N SER A 16 18.08 -12.22 -5.97
CA SER A 16 17.77 -11.27 -7.03
C SER A 16 18.41 -9.89 -6.85
N LEU A 17 19.11 -9.63 -5.73
CA LEU A 17 19.82 -8.37 -5.48
C LEU A 17 21.18 -8.31 -6.20
N THR A 18 21.18 -8.58 -7.50
CA THR A 18 22.39 -8.61 -8.34
C THR A 18 22.84 -7.23 -8.80
N GLY A 19 21.93 -6.25 -8.77
CA GLY A 19 22.15 -4.90 -9.32
C GLY A 19 22.06 -4.80 -10.84
N ASP A 20 21.87 -5.92 -11.55
CA ASP A 20 21.66 -5.92 -12.99
C ASP A 20 20.17 -5.78 -13.32
N ILE A 21 19.82 -4.73 -14.08
CA ILE A 21 18.46 -4.43 -14.52
C ILE A 21 18.33 -4.41 -16.04
N LYS A 22 19.33 -4.91 -16.77
CA LYS A 22 19.30 -4.90 -18.23
C LYS A 22 18.11 -5.70 -18.77
N GLY A 23 17.31 -5.06 -19.61
CA GLY A 23 16.09 -5.63 -20.18
C GLY A 23 14.87 -5.57 -19.27
N LEU A 24 14.97 -4.99 -18.05
CA LEU A 24 13.83 -4.77 -17.19
C LEU A 24 12.84 -3.80 -17.86
N LYS A 25 11.55 -4.16 -17.85
CA LYS A 25 10.47 -3.32 -18.39
C LYS A 25 9.72 -2.65 -17.25
N ILE A 26 9.74 -1.32 -17.22
CA ILE A 26 9.12 -0.50 -16.18
C ILE A 26 7.85 0.13 -16.75
N ALA A 27 6.71 -0.18 -16.16
CA ALA A 27 5.45 0.46 -16.50
C ALA A 27 5.26 1.72 -15.65
N VAL A 28 5.00 2.86 -16.29
CA VAL A 28 4.79 4.14 -15.62
C VAL A 28 3.34 4.57 -15.80
N PRO A 29 2.46 4.41 -14.79
CA PRO A 29 1.07 4.84 -14.90
C PRO A 29 0.97 6.36 -15.06
N LYS A 30 0.36 6.83 -16.14
CA LYS A 30 0.16 8.28 -16.38
C LYS A 30 -0.62 8.95 -15.27
N GLU A 31 -1.53 8.22 -14.62
CA GLU A 31 -2.32 8.72 -13.49
C GLU A 31 -1.44 9.01 -12.25
N TYR A 32 -0.25 8.40 -12.13
CA TYR A 32 0.68 8.63 -11.01
C TYR A 32 1.61 9.83 -11.22
N LEU A 33 1.63 10.41 -12.42
CA LEU A 33 2.33 11.66 -12.73
C LEU A 33 1.34 12.79 -13.09
N GLY A 34 0.06 12.56 -12.78
CA GLY A 34 -1.06 13.43 -13.12
C GLY A 34 -1.39 14.45 -12.04
N GLU A 35 -2.67 14.78 -11.93
CA GLU A 35 -3.18 15.78 -10.99
C GLU A 35 -2.85 15.44 -9.53
N GLY A 36 -2.45 16.45 -8.75
CA GLY A 36 -2.10 16.31 -7.34
C GLY A 36 -0.62 16.00 -7.06
N VAL A 37 0.17 15.70 -8.10
CA VAL A 37 1.62 15.51 -8.00
C VAL A 37 2.33 16.84 -8.25
N GLY A 38 3.21 17.24 -7.35
CA GLY A 38 4.03 18.45 -7.52
C GLY A 38 5.06 18.29 -8.64
N GLU A 39 5.35 19.37 -9.36
CA GLU A 39 6.25 19.34 -10.53
C GLU A 39 7.66 18.83 -10.16
N GLU A 40 8.22 19.25 -9.02
CA GLU A 40 9.53 18.78 -8.55
C GLU A 40 9.57 17.25 -8.36
N ALA A 41 8.51 16.67 -7.79
CA ALA A 41 8.42 15.23 -7.61
C ALA A 41 8.32 14.49 -8.96
N LYS A 42 7.54 15.05 -9.89
CA LYS A 42 7.40 14.52 -11.24
C LYS A 42 8.74 14.55 -11.99
N GLU A 43 9.44 15.68 -11.96
CA GLU A 43 10.77 15.82 -12.56
C GLU A 43 11.77 14.83 -11.96
N SER A 44 11.76 14.67 -10.62
CA SER A 44 12.62 13.70 -9.93
C SER A 44 12.38 12.27 -10.40
N VAL A 45 11.12 11.85 -10.55
CA VAL A 45 10.77 10.53 -11.07
C VAL A 45 11.24 10.36 -12.52
N LEU A 46 11.03 11.36 -13.38
CA LEU A 46 11.49 11.32 -14.77
C LEU A 46 13.02 11.27 -14.87
N GLN A 47 13.75 11.95 -13.99
CA GLN A 47 15.22 11.85 -13.90
C GLN A 47 15.66 10.45 -13.46
N ALA A 48 14.97 9.85 -12.49
CA ALA A 48 15.25 8.48 -12.07
C ALA A 48 15.04 7.48 -13.22
N LEU A 49 13.97 7.64 -14.02
CA LEU A 49 13.74 6.80 -15.20
C LEU A 49 14.88 6.89 -16.24
N LYS A 50 15.46 8.07 -16.45
CA LYS A 50 16.64 8.24 -17.32
C LYS A 50 17.87 7.49 -16.81
N VAL A 51 18.08 7.49 -15.49
CA VAL A 51 19.17 6.72 -14.87
C VAL A 51 18.96 5.22 -15.10
N LEU A 52 17.74 4.73 -14.87
CA LEU A 52 17.39 3.32 -15.05
C LEU A 52 17.50 2.89 -16.52
N GLU A 53 17.09 3.75 -17.45
CA GLU A 53 17.28 3.54 -18.89
C GLU A 53 18.78 3.45 -19.25
N GLY A 54 19.61 4.34 -18.70
CA GLY A 54 21.07 4.29 -18.87
C GLY A 54 21.73 3.03 -18.32
N LEU A 55 21.09 2.36 -17.35
CA LEU A 55 21.52 1.07 -16.80
C LEU A 55 20.97 -0.14 -17.60
N GLY A 56 20.19 0.10 -18.64
CA GLY A 56 19.71 -0.92 -19.58
C GLY A 56 18.27 -1.37 -19.36
N ALA A 57 17.50 -0.72 -18.49
CA ALA A 57 16.06 -0.90 -18.43
C ALA A 57 15.36 -0.17 -19.59
N SER A 58 14.12 -0.52 -19.87
CA SER A 58 13.22 0.22 -20.75
C SER A 58 11.96 0.58 -19.98
N TRP A 59 11.35 1.73 -20.26
CA TRP A 59 10.10 2.11 -19.62
C TRP A 59 9.09 2.62 -20.63
N GLU A 60 7.81 2.41 -20.33
CA GLU A 60 6.69 2.83 -21.16
C GLU A 60 5.56 3.37 -20.28
N GLU A 61 4.84 4.37 -20.78
CA GLU A 61 3.63 4.85 -20.13
C GLU A 61 2.50 3.82 -20.25
N VAL A 62 1.81 3.58 -19.15
CA VAL A 62 0.60 2.75 -19.10
C VAL A 62 -0.56 3.53 -18.48
N SER A 63 -1.77 2.96 -18.52
CA SER A 63 -2.93 3.54 -17.87
C SER A 63 -3.48 2.61 -16.81
N LEU A 64 -3.65 3.14 -15.60
CA LEU A 64 -4.40 2.54 -14.51
C LEU A 64 -5.62 3.43 -14.22
N PRO A 65 -6.69 3.35 -15.04
CA PRO A 65 -7.79 4.32 -15.02
C PRO A 65 -8.59 4.33 -13.71
N HIS A 66 -8.51 3.23 -12.94
CA HIS A 66 -9.19 3.08 -11.67
C HIS A 66 -8.38 3.57 -10.46
N SER A 67 -7.11 3.96 -10.63
CA SER A 67 -6.26 4.45 -9.54
C SER A 67 -6.86 5.62 -8.77
N LYS A 68 -7.66 6.46 -9.44
CA LYS A 68 -8.40 7.56 -8.80
C LYS A 68 -9.39 7.11 -7.71
N TYR A 69 -9.84 5.85 -7.75
CA TYR A 69 -10.75 5.28 -6.75
C TYR A 69 -10.03 4.60 -5.59
N ALA A 70 -8.70 4.47 -5.64
CA ALA A 70 -7.93 3.71 -4.66
C ALA A 70 -8.12 4.27 -3.24
N LEU A 71 -8.06 5.60 -3.07
CA LEU A 71 -8.20 6.23 -1.75
C LEU A 71 -9.60 6.03 -1.15
N ALA A 72 -10.66 6.23 -1.94
CA ALA A 72 -12.03 6.04 -1.49
C ALA A 72 -12.31 4.57 -1.13
N THR A 73 -11.82 3.64 -1.96
CA THR A 73 -11.93 2.20 -1.73
C THR A 73 -11.18 1.79 -0.46
N TYR A 74 -9.96 2.31 -0.27
CA TYR A 74 -9.18 2.09 0.93
C TYR A 74 -9.92 2.55 2.18
N TYR A 75 -10.45 3.78 2.20
CA TYR A 75 -11.16 4.28 3.39
C TYR A 75 -12.41 3.48 3.72
N LEU A 76 -13.13 3.00 2.71
CA LEU A 76 -14.29 2.14 2.91
C LEU A 76 -13.89 0.80 3.56
N LEU A 77 -12.90 0.11 2.98
CA LEU A 77 -12.45 -1.21 3.47
C LEU A 77 -11.78 -1.09 4.84
N SER A 78 -10.78 -0.22 4.97
CA SER A 78 -9.99 -0.06 6.19
C SER A 78 -10.85 0.36 7.39
N SER A 79 -11.82 1.27 7.20
CA SER A 79 -12.71 1.68 8.30
C SER A 79 -13.65 0.55 8.71
N SER A 80 -14.16 -0.21 7.74
CA SER A 80 -15.05 -1.36 8.00
C SER A 80 -14.32 -2.48 8.74
N GLU A 81 -13.12 -2.83 8.29
CA GLU A 81 -12.27 -3.84 8.93
C GLU A 81 -11.77 -3.38 10.30
N ALA A 82 -11.39 -2.10 10.44
CA ALA A 82 -11.00 -1.54 11.73
C ALA A 82 -12.16 -1.60 12.73
N SER A 83 -13.39 -1.25 12.32
CA SER A 83 -14.58 -1.35 13.18
C SER A 83 -14.77 -2.77 13.73
N ALA A 84 -14.72 -3.78 12.86
CA ALA A 84 -14.83 -5.18 13.28
C ALA A 84 -13.65 -5.64 14.15
N ASN A 85 -12.42 -5.22 13.81
CA ASN A 85 -11.22 -5.62 14.53
C ASN A 85 -11.14 -4.97 15.92
N LEU A 86 -11.53 -3.70 16.05
CA LEU A 86 -11.46 -2.94 17.30
C LEU A 86 -12.67 -3.15 18.21
N ALA A 87 -13.77 -3.74 17.72
CA ALA A 87 -14.92 -4.10 18.54
C ALA A 87 -14.59 -5.01 19.75
N ARG A 88 -13.42 -5.67 19.73
CA ARG A 88 -12.92 -6.46 20.87
C ARG A 88 -12.44 -5.63 22.06
N PHE A 89 -12.25 -4.32 21.90
CA PHE A 89 -11.80 -3.42 22.96
C PHE A 89 -13.01 -2.82 23.67
N ASP A 90 -13.61 -3.63 24.55
CA ASP A 90 -14.87 -3.37 25.25
C ASP A 90 -14.68 -3.14 26.77
N GLY A 91 -13.42 -3.08 27.26
CA GLY A 91 -13.12 -2.91 28.69
C GLY A 91 -13.52 -4.09 29.59
N ILE A 92 -14.08 -5.18 29.05
CA ILE A 92 -14.56 -6.33 29.82
C ILE A 92 -13.41 -7.29 30.15
N ARG A 93 -12.62 -7.65 29.13
CA ARG A 93 -11.55 -8.66 29.28
C ARG A 93 -10.18 -8.04 29.56
N TYR A 94 -9.90 -6.87 28.98
CA TYR A 94 -8.62 -6.20 29.07
C TYR A 94 -8.72 -4.75 28.59
N GLY A 95 -7.67 -3.97 28.85
CA GLY A 95 -7.54 -2.59 28.38
C GLY A 95 -8.07 -1.56 29.38
N TYR A 96 -8.38 -0.37 28.86
CA TYR A 96 -8.95 0.71 29.66
C TYR A 96 -10.40 0.37 30.03
N ARG A 97 -10.76 0.60 31.31
CA ARG A 97 -12.12 0.49 31.82
C ARG A 97 -12.48 1.81 32.45
N THR A 98 -13.59 2.40 32.01
CA THR A 98 -14.04 3.69 32.53
C THR A 98 -14.60 3.54 33.95
N ASP A 99 -14.27 4.48 34.84
CA ASP A 99 -14.82 4.55 36.19
C ASP A 99 -16.27 5.06 36.20
N ASN A 100 -16.76 5.59 35.07
CA ASN A 100 -18.08 6.22 34.92
C ASN A 100 -19.10 5.34 34.15
N ALA A 101 -18.98 4.01 34.21
CA ALA A 101 -19.96 3.11 33.58
C ALA A 101 -21.06 2.71 34.59
N ASP A 102 -22.32 3.03 34.28
CA ASP A 102 -23.48 2.63 35.11
C ASP A 102 -23.95 1.20 34.79
N ASN A 103 -23.67 0.70 33.58
CA ASN A 103 -24.00 -0.67 33.16
C ASN A 103 -23.01 -1.22 32.11
N LEU A 104 -23.24 -2.44 31.62
CA LEU A 104 -22.35 -3.14 30.69
C LEU A 104 -22.34 -2.56 29.26
N ILE A 105 -23.38 -1.81 28.87
CA ILE A 105 -23.46 -1.11 27.57
C ILE A 105 -22.64 0.19 27.63
N ASP A 106 -22.52 0.78 28.82
CA ASP A 106 -21.76 2.01 29.09
C ASP A 106 -20.26 1.75 29.32
N LEU A 107 -19.84 0.49 29.24
CA LEU A 107 -18.51 -0.03 29.50
C LEU A 107 -17.74 -0.20 28.19
#